data_AF-A0A2P2ECC4-F1
#
_entry.id   AF-A0A2P2ECC4-F1
#
_cell.length_a   1.000
_cell.length_b   1.000
_cell.length_c   1.000
_cell.angle_alpha   90.00
_cell.angle_beta   90.00
_cell.angle_gamma   90.00
#
_symmetry.space_group_name_H-M   'P 1'
#
loop_
_entity.id
_entity.type
_entity.pdbx_description
1 polymer ?
#
loop_
_entity_poly.entity_id
_entity_poly.type
_entity_poly.pdbx_seq_one_letter_code
_entity_poly.pdbx_strand_id
1 'polypeptide(L)'
;MAIDIARAADTAKALAPAPTLKGVHHSAFRCRDAEETRQFYEDILGLPLKAALVFEEEPGSGRPIPYMHLFFELGDGNYVAFFDVPEGAHSGKFKMKWGMDLHFAMEAESHEAMMAFKARLDAAGIPCFGPIDHHFVHSIYFYDPNGINVEITCRDAQHDAIMAQEAASAAEVIAAWTARTAAQKTANLAQSSKP
;
A
#
# COMPACT_ATOMS: atom_id res chain seq x y z
N MET A 1 2.95 -13.76 -22.02
CA MET A 1 3.85 -14.91 -21.77
C MET A 1 3.90 -15.08 -20.26
N ALA A 2 3.46 -16.21 -19.70
CA ALA A 2 3.50 -16.41 -18.25
C ALA A 2 4.96 -16.62 -17.81
N ILE A 3 5.40 -15.89 -16.80
CA ILE A 3 6.73 -16.05 -16.23
C ILE A 3 6.71 -17.30 -15.34
N ASP A 4 7.62 -18.25 -15.57
CA ASP A 4 7.83 -19.37 -14.65
C ASP A 4 8.59 -18.86 -13.41
N ILE A 5 7.81 -18.48 -12.39
CA ILE A 5 8.35 -17.89 -11.15
C ILE A 5 9.22 -18.88 -10.38
N ALA A 6 8.89 -20.17 -10.41
CA ALA A 6 9.67 -21.19 -9.70
C ALA A 6 11.07 -21.30 -10.30
N ARG A 7 11.15 -21.44 -11.63
CA ARG A 7 12.44 -21.47 -12.34
C ARG A 7 13.22 -20.16 -12.17
N ALA A 8 12.54 -19.02 -12.22
CA ALA A 8 13.17 -17.71 -12.02
C ALA A 8 13.79 -17.59 -10.62
N ALA A 9 13.07 -18.04 -9.58
CA ALA A 9 13.56 -18.06 -8.21
C ALA A 9 14.76 -18.99 -8.03
N ASP A 10 14.75 -20.18 -8.63
CA ASP A 10 15.89 -21.10 -8.58
C ASP A 10 17.12 -20.54 -9.29
N THR A 11 16.91 -19.85 -10.42
CA THR A 11 17.99 -19.13 -11.10
C THR A 11 18.56 -18.02 -10.22
N ALA A 12 17.71 -17.25 -9.53
CA ALA A 12 18.15 -16.15 -8.66
C ALA A 12 18.99 -16.64 -7.47
N LYS A 13 18.70 -17.82 -6.91
CA LYS A 13 19.52 -18.43 -5.83
C LYS A 13 20.95 -18.75 -6.26
N ALA A 14 21.19 -18.94 -7.56
CA ALA A 14 22.52 -19.23 -8.10
C ALA A 14 23.32 -17.96 -8.46
N LEU A 15 22.70 -16.77 -8.41
CA LEU A 15 23.38 -15.50 -8.67
C LEU A 15 24.15 -15.02 -7.43
N ALA A 16 25.06 -14.06 -7.65
CA ALA A 16 25.65 -13.32 -6.55
C ALA A 16 24.55 -12.63 -5.72
N PRO A 17 24.76 -12.42 -4.40
CA PRO A 17 23.79 -11.74 -3.56
C PRO A 17 23.37 -10.39 -4.15
N ALA A 18 22.07 -10.12 -4.13
CA ALA A 18 21.53 -8.85 -4.59
C ALA A 18 22.11 -7.70 -3.74
N PRO A 19 22.34 -6.52 -4.34
CA PRO A 19 22.65 -5.32 -3.58
C PRO A 19 21.55 -5.00 -2.56
N THR A 20 21.93 -4.38 -1.44
CA THR A 20 20.99 -4.02 -0.37
C THR A 20 20.18 -2.77 -0.75
N LEU A 21 18.85 -2.90 -0.74
CA LEU A 21 17.93 -1.76 -0.78
C LEU A 21 17.80 -1.15 0.62
N LYS A 22 17.71 0.18 0.71
CA LYS A 22 17.65 0.88 2.01
C LYS A 22 16.25 0.91 2.64
N GLY A 23 15.24 1.18 1.82
CA GLY A 23 13.86 1.37 2.25
C GLY A 23 12.95 1.68 1.06
N VAL A 24 11.69 2.01 1.34
CA VAL A 24 10.74 2.44 0.30
C VAL A 24 10.95 3.93 0.06
N HIS A 25 11.56 4.30 -1.07
CA HIS A 25 11.70 5.72 -1.42
C HIS A 25 10.32 6.37 -1.59
N HIS A 26 9.42 5.70 -2.32
CA HIS A 26 8.04 6.13 -2.43
C HIS A 26 7.12 4.99 -2.85
N SER A 27 5.84 5.09 -2.51
CA SER A 27 4.76 4.28 -3.07
C SER A 27 3.83 5.18 -3.88
N ALA A 28 3.56 4.80 -5.13
CA ALA A 28 2.78 5.62 -6.04
C ALA A 28 1.43 4.96 -6.40
N PHE A 29 0.35 5.72 -6.29
CA PHE A 29 -1.01 5.25 -6.57
C PHE A 29 -1.68 6.09 -7.67
N ARG A 30 -2.80 5.60 -8.20
CA ARG A 30 -3.66 6.40 -9.08
C ARG A 30 -4.57 7.28 -8.24
N CYS A 31 -4.70 8.55 -8.60
CA CYS A 31 -5.73 9.42 -8.06
C CYS A 31 -6.73 9.85 -9.14
N ARG A 32 -7.93 10.23 -8.69
CA ARG A 32 -9.02 10.69 -9.57
C ARG A 32 -8.96 12.18 -9.90
N ASP A 33 -8.37 12.94 -8.99
CA ASP A 33 -8.21 14.39 -9.05
C ASP A 33 -7.04 14.79 -8.15
N ALA A 34 -6.09 15.54 -8.71
CA ALA A 34 -4.89 15.98 -8.00
C ALA A 34 -5.18 16.90 -6.81
N GLU A 35 -6.13 17.85 -6.94
CA GLU A 35 -6.42 18.83 -5.89
C GLU A 35 -7.19 18.19 -4.74
N GLU A 36 -8.16 17.34 -5.00
CA GLU A 36 -8.86 16.60 -3.94
C GLU A 36 -7.90 15.68 -3.17
N THR A 37 -6.95 15.06 -3.88
CA THR A 37 -5.90 14.26 -3.25
C THR A 37 -4.98 15.14 -2.40
N ARG A 38 -4.59 16.32 -2.89
CA ARG A 38 -3.82 17.30 -2.10
C ARG A 38 -4.57 17.68 -0.83
N GLN A 39 -5.84 18.07 -0.93
CA GLN A 39 -6.64 18.44 0.25
C GLN A 39 -6.68 17.33 1.29
N PHE A 40 -6.81 16.07 0.86
CA PHE A 40 -6.83 14.95 1.78
C PHE A 40 -5.47 14.70 2.46
N TYR A 41 -4.39 14.59 1.69
CA TYR A 41 -3.09 14.22 2.27
C TYR A 41 -2.39 15.41 2.95
N GLU A 42 -2.52 16.62 2.41
CA GLU A 42 -1.90 17.82 2.96
C GLU A 42 -2.80 18.52 3.98
N ASP A 43 -4.01 18.92 3.62
CA ASP A 43 -4.82 19.77 4.52
C ASP A 43 -5.42 18.95 5.68
N ILE A 44 -5.86 17.72 5.41
CA ILE A 44 -6.46 16.85 6.43
C ILE A 44 -5.37 16.08 7.17
N LEU A 45 -4.59 15.25 6.48
CA LEU A 45 -3.56 14.43 7.13
C LEU A 45 -2.30 15.21 7.53
N GLY A 46 -2.05 16.40 6.97
CA GLY A 46 -0.91 17.24 7.36
C GLY A 46 0.42 16.84 6.73
N LEU A 47 0.43 16.02 5.68
CA LEU A 47 1.66 15.63 4.97
C LEU A 47 2.02 16.73 3.95
N PRO A 48 3.22 17.33 4.02
CA PRO A 48 3.60 18.39 3.10
C PRO A 48 3.65 17.91 1.65
N LEU A 49 2.98 18.62 0.73
CA LEU A 49 3.19 18.42 -0.71
C LEU A 49 4.57 18.99 -1.10
N LYS A 50 5.50 18.12 -1.50
CA LYS A 50 6.87 18.53 -1.89
C LYS A 50 7.05 18.73 -3.39
N ALA A 51 6.32 18.00 -4.20
CA ALA A 51 6.41 18.11 -5.64
C ALA A 51 5.08 17.80 -6.32
N ALA A 52 4.78 18.56 -7.37
CA ALA A 52 3.75 18.28 -8.35
C ALA A 52 4.39 18.44 -9.73
N LEU A 53 4.63 17.33 -10.41
CA LEU A 53 5.38 17.28 -11.66
C LEU A 53 4.42 16.96 -12.81
N VAL A 54 4.47 17.74 -13.89
CA VAL A 54 3.63 17.52 -15.08
C VAL A 54 4.48 16.95 -16.21
N PHE A 55 3.95 15.94 -16.88
CA PHE A 55 4.59 15.25 -18.00
C PHE A 55 3.59 15.10 -19.14
N GLU A 56 4.11 15.09 -20.37
CA GLU A 56 3.31 14.94 -21.60
C GLU A 56 3.32 13.49 -22.14
N GLU A 57 4.26 12.65 -21.67
CA GLU A 57 4.49 11.29 -22.18
C GLU A 57 4.66 10.26 -21.06
N GLU A 58 4.03 9.10 -21.22
CA GLU A 58 4.14 7.95 -20.32
C GLU A 58 5.59 7.42 -20.25
N PRO A 59 6.19 7.27 -19.05
CA PRO A 59 7.55 6.80 -18.90
C PRO A 59 7.78 5.43 -19.52
N GLY A 60 8.90 5.27 -20.22
CA GLY A 60 9.34 4.01 -20.82
C GLY A 60 8.66 3.68 -22.15
N SER A 61 7.36 3.98 -22.31
CA SER A 61 6.64 3.72 -23.58
C SER A 61 6.70 4.90 -24.56
N GLY A 62 6.82 6.14 -24.05
CA GLY A 62 6.78 7.37 -24.86
C GLY A 62 5.40 7.70 -25.43
N ARG A 63 4.34 7.04 -24.93
CA ARG A 63 2.98 7.28 -25.40
C ARG A 63 2.53 8.68 -24.93
N PRO A 64 1.94 9.52 -25.81
CA PRO A 64 1.60 10.92 -25.49
C PRO A 64 0.36 10.99 -24.61
N ILE A 65 0.54 10.73 -23.32
CA ILE A 65 -0.48 10.74 -22.29
C ILE A 65 -0.06 11.78 -21.26
N PRO A 66 -0.71 12.96 -21.23
CA PRO A 66 -0.44 13.95 -20.21
C PRO A 66 -0.84 13.45 -18.83
N TYR A 67 0.01 13.68 -17.84
CA TYR A 67 -0.26 13.32 -16.45
C TYR A 67 0.52 14.16 -15.44
N MET A 68 0.05 14.16 -14.19
CA MET A 68 0.72 14.74 -13.05
C MET A 68 1.21 13.66 -12.09
N HIS A 69 2.35 13.91 -11.44
CA HIS A 69 2.87 13.12 -10.33
C HIS A 69 3.04 13.98 -9.08
N LEU A 70 2.27 13.69 -8.03
CA LEU A 70 2.27 14.38 -6.73
C LEU A 70 3.10 13.58 -5.71
N PHE A 71 3.85 14.26 -4.85
CA PHE A 71 4.67 13.66 -3.78
C PHE A 71 4.40 14.35 -2.44
N PHE A 72 3.93 13.58 -1.46
CA PHE A 72 3.71 14.01 -0.08
C PHE A 72 4.78 13.40 0.81
N GLU A 73 5.52 14.23 1.54
CA GLU A 73 6.64 13.81 2.39
C GLU A 73 6.15 13.15 3.69
N LEU A 74 6.83 12.06 4.06
CA LEU A 74 6.72 11.38 5.34
C LEU A 74 7.87 11.82 6.28
N GLY A 75 7.75 11.52 7.57
CA GLY A 75 8.71 11.95 8.59
C GLY A 75 10.14 11.43 8.42
N ASP A 76 10.37 10.44 7.56
CA ASP A 76 11.67 9.85 7.24
C ASP A 76 12.30 10.40 5.94
N GLY A 77 11.65 11.37 5.29
CA GLY A 77 12.08 11.95 4.01
C GLY A 77 11.71 11.13 2.78
N ASN A 78 10.98 10.01 2.95
CA ASN A 78 10.35 9.25 1.86
C ASN A 78 8.96 9.81 1.54
N TYR A 79 8.28 9.26 0.54
CA TYR A 79 7.04 9.85 0.02
C TYR A 79 5.90 8.85 -0.17
N VAL A 80 4.68 9.31 0.03
CA VAL A 80 3.51 8.75 -0.65
C VAL A 80 3.21 9.60 -1.88
N ALA A 81 2.93 8.97 -3.01
CA ALA A 81 2.85 9.65 -4.28
C ALA A 81 1.60 9.25 -5.08
N PHE A 82 1.16 10.15 -5.96
CA PHE A 82 -0.05 9.93 -6.76
C PHE A 82 0.18 10.32 -8.21
N PHE A 83 -0.41 9.55 -9.11
CA PHE A 83 -0.54 9.88 -10.52
C PHE A 83 -1.96 10.36 -10.79
N ASP A 84 -2.09 11.57 -11.30
CA ASP A 84 -3.32 12.04 -11.96
C ASP A 84 -3.12 11.90 -13.47
N VAL A 85 -3.86 10.97 -14.09
CA VAL A 85 -3.85 10.78 -15.55
C VAL A 85 -5.30 10.94 -15.98
N PRO A 86 -5.66 12.06 -16.64
CA PRO A 86 -7.03 12.29 -17.10
C PRO A 86 -7.53 11.23 -18.09
N GLU A 87 -6.62 10.67 -18.91
CA GLU A 87 -6.98 9.63 -19.87
C GLU A 87 -7.54 8.38 -19.15
N GLY A 88 -8.79 8.03 -19.47
CA GLY A 88 -9.46 6.88 -18.90
C GLY A 88 -9.81 7.03 -17.42
N ALA A 89 -9.82 8.25 -16.87
CA ALA A 89 -10.37 8.53 -15.54
C ALA A 89 -11.90 8.35 -15.55
N HIS A 90 -12.40 7.41 -14.75
CA HIS A 90 -13.84 7.23 -14.54
C HIS A 90 -14.10 6.67 -13.13
N SER A 91 -15.27 6.98 -12.57
CA SER A 91 -15.65 6.66 -11.19
C SER A 91 -15.50 5.18 -10.82
N GLY A 92 -15.67 4.28 -11.78
CA GLY A 92 -15.45 2.84 -11.61
C GLY A 92 -14.05 2.44 -11.11
N LYS A 93 -13.00 3.23 -11.42
CA LYS A 93 -11.61 2.95 -10.99
C LYS A 93 -11.30 3.41 -9.56
N PHE A 94 -12.13 4.30 -9.02
CA PHE A 94 -11.90 4.98 -7.73
C PHE A 94 -12.97 4.64 -6.69
N LYS A 95 -13.62 3.48 -6.85
CA LYS A 95 -14.45 2.87 -5.81
C LYS A 95 -13.57 2.42 -4.65
N MET A 96 -14.15 2.38 -3.45
CA MET A 96 -13.56 1.71 -2.29
C MET A 96 -13.14 0.30 -2.69
N LYS A 97 -11.84 0.04 -2.63
CA LYS A 97 -11.27 -1.28 -2.88
C LYS A 97 -11.41 -2.10 -1.62
N TRP A 98 -11.55 -3.40 -1.79
CA TRP A 98 -11.46 -4.29 -0.64
C TRP A 98 -10.06 -4.14 -0.03
N GLY A 99 -9.96 -4.03 1.29
CA GLY A 99 -8.67 -3.77 1.96
C GLY A 99 -7.61 -4.84 1.66
N MET A 100 -8.03 -6.07 1.35
CA MET A 100 -7.13 -7.14 0.93
C MET A 100 -6.66 -7.02 -0.54
N ASP A 101 -7.33 -6.21 -1.36
CA ASP A 101 -6.93 -5.93 -2.75
C ASP A 101 -5.97 -4.74 -2.84
N LEU A 102 -6.22 -3.68 -2.06
CA LEU A 102 -5.34 -2.52 -1.99
C LEU A 102 -5.38 -1.89 -0.60
N HIS A 103 -4.22 -1.92 0.05
CA HIS A 103 -3.96 -1.36 1.36
C HIS A 103 -2.55 -0.74 1.40
N PHE A 104 -2.39 0.35 2.13
CA PHE A 104 -1.10 0.99 2.39
C PHE A 104 -1.05 1.51 3.83
N ALA A 105 0.02 1.16 4.55
CA ALA A 105 0.22 1.55 5.94
C ALA A 105 1.35 2.56 6.09
N MET A 106 1.12 3.58 6.91
CA MET A 106 2.11 4.55 7.36
C MET A 106 2.34 4.40 8.85
N GLU A 107 3.60 4.47 9.28
CA GLU A 107 3.96 4.32 10.69
C GLU A 107 3.87 5.67 11.43
N ALA A 108 3.13 5.70 12.53
CA ALA A 108 3.11 6.79 13.50
C ALA A 108 4.13 6.53 14.61
N GLU A 109 4.68 7.60 15.18
CA GLU A 109 5.72 7.55 16.22
C GLU A 109 5.29 6.79 17.48
N SER A 110 4.00 6.82 17.82
CA SER A 110 3.46 6.20 19.02
C SER A 110 1.97 5.91 18.89
N HIS A 111 1.45 5.13 19.83
CA HIS A 111 0.01 4.90 19.96
C HIS A 111 -0.75 6.21 20.19
N GLU A 112 -0.19 7.15 20.95
CA GLU A 112 -0.80 8.47 21.16
C GLU A 112 -0.88 9.27 19.84
N ALA A 113 0.21 9.28 19.06
CA ALA A 113 0.23 9.94 17.75
C ALA A 113 -0.77 9.31 16.77
N MET A 114 -0.87 7.97 16.74
CA MET A 114 -1.87 7.26 15.94
C MET A 114 -3.30 7.69 16.34
N MET A 115 -3.60 7.72 17.63
CA MET A 115 -4.92 8.15 18.10
C MET A 115 -5.21 9.63 17.83
N ALA A 116 -4.20 10.49 17.79
CA ALA A 116 -4.34 11.88 17.37
C ALA A 116 -4.75 11.99 15.88
N PHE A 117 -4.21 11.14 15.00
CA PHE A 117 -4.68 11.04 13.62
C PHE A 117 -6.14 10.58 13.53
N LYS A 118 -6.54 9.59 14.34
CA LYS A 118 -7.94 9.15 14.41
C LYS A 118 -8.86 10.32 14.78
N ALA A 119 -8.55 11.04 15.85
CA ALA A 119 -9.34 12.18 16.31
C ALA A 119 -9.44 13.29 15.25
N ARG A 120 -8.34 13.56 14.54
CA ARG A 120 -8.28 14.50 13.42
C ARG A 120 -9.19 14.08 12.25
N LEU A 121 -9.17 12.81 11.86
CA LEU A 121 -10.04 12.26 10.81
C LEU A 121 -11.52 12.34 11.22
N ASP A 122 -11.84 11.95 12.46
CA ASP A 122 -13.20 12.03 13.00
C ASP A 122 -13.70 13.48 13.00
N ALA A 123 -12.85 14.46 13.38
CA ALA A 123 -13.19 15.88 13.38
C ALA A 123 -13.40 16.45 11.96
N ALA A 124 -12.71 15.89 10.95
CA ALA A 124 -12.89 16.22 9.54
C ALA A 124 -14.10 15.50 8.90
N GLY A 125 -14.84 14.68 9.66
CA GLY A 125 -15.98 13.91 9.16
C GLY A 125 -15.60 12.69 8.33
N ILE A 126 -14.36 12.21 8.44
CA ILE A 126 -13.88 11.01 7.72
C ILE A 126 -14.02 9.79 8.63
N PRO A 127 -14.81 8.77 8.24
CA PRO A 127 -14.94 7.56 9.03
C PRO A 127 -13.59 6.85 9.21
N CYS A 128 -13.18 6.67 10.47
CA CYS A 128 -11.97 5.96 10.82
C CYS A 128 -12.27 4.82 11.81
N PHE A 129 -11.94 3.60 11.39
CA PHE A 129 -12.12 2.35 12.16
C PHE A 129 -10.87 2.01 12.98
N GLY A 130 -11.07 1.30 14.10
CA GLY A 130 -10.00 0.92 15.03
C GLY A 130 -9.97 1.79 16.30
N PRO A 131 -8.91 1.65 17.13
CA PRO A 131 -7.72 0.84 16.87
C PRO A 131 -7.99 -0.67 16.87
N ILE A 132 -7.22 -1.41 16.06
CA ILE A 132 -7.16 -2.87 16.04
C ILE A 132 -5.78 -3.30 16.55
N ASP A 133 -5.76 -4.27 17.45
CA ASP A 133 -4.54 -4.93 17.94
C ASP A 133 -4.19 -6.11 17.01
N HIS A 134 -3.08 -5.99 16.29
CA HIS A 134 -2.51 -7.04 15.43
C HIS A 134 -1.35 -7.80 16.10
N HIS A 135 -1.22 -7.67 17.42
CA HIS A 135 -0.17 -8.22 18.28
C HIS A 135 1.21 -7.56 18.10
N PHE A 136 1.70 -7.41 16.86
CA PHE A 136 2.98 -6.75 16.58
C PHE A 136 2.84 -5.25 16.32
N VAL A 137 1.64 -4.79 15.96
CA VAL A 137 1.29 -3.38 15.74
C VAL A 137 -0.14 -3.10 16.19
N HIS A 138 -0.43 -1.83 16.43
CA HIS A 138 -1.79 -1.31 16.62
C HIS A 138 -2.13 -0.38 15.47
N SER A 139 -3.34 -0.45 14.94
CA SER A 139 -3.66 0.20 13.66
C SER A 139 -5.06 0.80 13.61
N ILE A 140 -5.17 1.95 12.94
CA ILE A 140 -6.44 2.56 12.53
C ILE A 140 -6.57 2.53 11.00
N TYR A 141 -7.81 2.47 10.51
CA TYR A 141 -8.10 2.30 9.09
C TYR A 141 -9.15 3.29 8.60
N PHE A 142 -8.94 3.83 7.41
CA PHE A 142 -9.88 4.73 6.74
C PHE A 142 -9.72 4.61 5.22
N TYR A 143 -10.57 5.30 4.47
CA TYR A 143 -10.47 5.35 3.02
C TYR A 143 -10.11 6.76 2.56
N ASP A 144 -9.19 6.83 1.59
CA ASP A 144 -8.91 8.09 0.89
C ASP A 144 -9.96 8.36 -0.22
N PRO A 145 -9.93 9.55 -0.87
CA PRO A 145 -10.86 9.90 -1.94
C PRO A 145 -10.77 8.99 -3.17
N ASN A 146 -9.67 8.24 -3.32
CA ASN A 146 -9.36 7.35 -4.43
C ASN A 146 -9.80 5.89 -4.16
N GLY A 147 -10.41 5.66 -3.00
CA GLY A 147 -10.90 4.36 -2.56
C GLY A 147 -9.79 3.42 -2.10
N ILE A 148 -8.63 3.95 -1.71
CA ILE A 148 -7.51 3.20 -1.13
C ILE A 148 -7.80 3.01 0.36
N ASN A 149 -7.63 1.78 0.87
CA ASN A 149 -7.68 1.56 2.30
C ASN A 149 -6.34 1.98 2.92
N VAL A 150 -6.36 3.08 3.67
CA VAL A 150 -5.18 3.65 4.32
C VAL A 150 -5.14 3.19 5.76
N GLU A 151 -3.97 2.76 6.20
CA GLU A 151 -3.66 2.41 7.57
C GLU A 151 -2.67 3.42 8.16
N ILE A 152 -2.93 3.84 9.39
CA ILE A 152 -1.90 4.44 10.25
C ILE A 152 -1.66 3.47 11.39
N THR A 153 -0.41 3.05 11.54
CA THR A 153 -0.01 1.99 12.47
C THR A 153 1.07 2.46 13.42
N CYS A 154 1.13 1.91 14.63
CA CYS A 154 2.28 2.08 15.52
C CYS A 154 2.76 0.72 16.01
N ARG A 155 4.07 0.56 16.14
CA ARG A 155 4.69 -0.67 16.64
C ARG A 155 4.27 -0.96 18.07
N ASP A 156 3.98 -2.22 18.34
CA ASP A 156 3.91 -2.70 19.72
C ASP A 156 5.31 -2.64 20.36
N ALA A 157 5.36 -2.53 21.69
CA ALA A 157 6.61 -2.56 22.44
C ALA A 157 7.42 -3.85 22.20
N GLN A 158 6.75 -4.95 21.84
CA GLN A 158 7.37 -6.24 21.52
C GLN A 158 7.51 -6.50 20.02
N HIS A 159 7.27 -5.51 19.15
CA HIS A 159 7.25 -5.67 17.69
C HIS A 159 8.43 -6.52 17.16
N ASP A 160 9.66 -6.14 17.46
CA ASP A 160 10.84 -6.81 16.90
C ASP A 160 11.00 -8.26 17.40
N ALA A 161 10.63 -8.52 18.65
CA ALA A 161 10.66 -9.86 19.23
C ALA A 161 9.60 -10.76 18.58
N ILE A 162 8.39 -10.23 18.39
CA ILE A 162 7.29 -10.94 17.70
C ILE A 162 7.70 -11.22 16.26
N MET A 163 8.18 -10.21 15.53
CA MET A 163 8.58 -10.37 14.13
C MET A 163 9.75 -11.35 13.95
N ALA A 164 10.70 -11.41 14.89
CA ALA A 164 11.77 -12.41 14.87
C ALA A 164 11.23 -13.84 15.06
N GLN A 165 10.25 -14.02 15.94
CA GLN A 165 9.59 -15.31 16.15
C GLN A 165 8.77 -15.73 14.93
N GLU A 166 7.99 -14.82 14.35
CA GLU A 166 7.21 -15.06 13.13
C GLU A 166 8.13 -15.42 11.94
N ALA A 167 9.26 -14.72 11.80
CA ALA A 167 10.23 -15.01 10.75
C ALA A 167 10.84 -16.41 10.87
N ALA A 168 11.08 -16.88 12.11
CA ALA A 168 11.63 -18.22 12.36
C ALA A 168 10.66 -19.35 11.99
N SER A 169 9.35 -19.11 12.05
CA SER A 169 8.29 -20.11 11.75
C SER A 169 7.66 -19.95 10.37
N ALA A 170 7.93 -18.85 9.66
CA ALA A 170 7.25 -18.47 8.41
C ALA A 170 7.17 -19.59 7.36
N ALA A 171 8.25 -20.34 7.16
CA ALA A 171 8.27 -21.43 6.17
C ALA A 171 7.29 -22.57 6.52
N GLU A 172 7.24 -22.95 7.79
CA GLU A 172 6.31 -23.97 8.29
C GLU A 172 4.86 -23.48 8.19
N VAL A 173 4.61 -22.23 8.60
CA VAL A 173 3.28 -21.61 8.52
C VAL A 173 2.78 -21.55 7.08
N ILE A 174 3.63 -21.16 6.12
CA ILE A 174 3.28 -21.14 4.69
C ILE A 174 2.98 -22.54 4.18
N ALA A 175 3.78 -23.55 4.55
CA ALA A 175 3.55 -24.94 4.14
C ALA A 175 2.20 -25.46 4.66
N ALA A 176 1.91 -25.22 5.93
CA ALA A 176 0.64 -25.60 6.56
C ALA A 176 -0.56 -24.89 5.90
N TRP A 177 -0.47 -23.57 5.67
CA TRP A 177 -1.52 -22.80 4.98
C TRP A 177 -1.74 -23.30 3.54
N THR A 178 -0.66 -23.62 2.83
CA THR A 178 -0.72 -24.14 1.46
C THR A 178 -1.42 -25.49 1.43
N ALA A 179 -1.01 -26.43 2.28
CA ALA A 179 -1.65 -27.74 2.39
C ALA A 179 -3.15 -27.61 2.73
N ARG A 180 -3.49 -26.71 3.66
CA ARG A 180 -4.88 -26.46 4.08
C ARG A 180 -5.76 -25.87 2.96
N THR A 181 -5.19 -24.99 2.13
CA THR A 181 -5.98 -24.18 1.18
C THR A 181 -5.86 -24.63 -0.28
N ALA A 182 -5.02 -25.62 -0.58
CA ALA A 182 -4.75 -26.07 -1.95
C ALA A 182 -6.02 -26.47 -2.71
N ALA A 183 -6.87 -27.31 -2.11
CA ALA A 183 -8.10 -27.78 -2.76
C ALA A 183 -9.06 -26.63 -3.10
N GLN A 184 -9.24 -25.70 -2.17
CA GLN A 184 -10.11 -24.53 -2.36
C GLN A 184 -9.58 -23.60 -3.47
N LYS A 185 -8.26 -23.35 -3.48
CA LYS A 185 -7.63 -22.51 -4.51
C LYS A 185 -7.78 -23.15 -5.90
N THR A 186 -7.52 -24.45 -6.03
CA THR A 186 -7.69 -25.18 -7.30
C THR A 186 -9.13 -25.12 -7.80
N ALA A 187 -10.12 -25.33 -6.91
CA ALA A 187 -11.53 -25.29 -7.28
C ALA A 187 -11.97 -23.90 -7.77
N ASN A 188 -11.48 -22.83 -7.13
CA ASN A 188 -11.86 -21.45 -7.50
C ASN A 188 -11.21 -21.01 -8.82
N LEU A 189 -9.92 -21.30 -9.02
CA LEU A 189 -9.22 -20.92 -10.25
C LEU A 189 -9.77 -21.64 -11.50
N ALA A 190 -10.25 -22.88 -11.35
CA ALA A 190 -10.93 -23.60 -12.41
C ALA A 190 -12.27 -22.97 -12.82
N GLN A 191 -12.96 -22.29 -11.90
CA GLN A 191 -14.24 -21.63 -12.15
C GLN A 191 -14.07 -20.28 -12.86
N SER A 192 -13.01 -19.53 -12.53
CA SER A 192 -12.67 -18.24 -13.18
C SER A 192 -12.21 -18.38 -14.64
N SER A 193 -12.14 -19.61 -15.16
CA SER A 193 -11.72 -19.94 -16.54
C SER A 193 -12.90 -20.17 -17.50
N LYS A 194 -14.15 -20.05 -17.03
CA LYS A 194 -15.33 -20.05 -17.91
C LYS A 194 -15.63 -18.62 -18.35
N PRO A 195 -15.83 -18.38 -19.66
CA PRO A 195 -16.07 -17.05 -20.23
C PRO A 195 -17.37 -16.43 -19.74
#